data_AF-A0AAJ1QCQ0-F1
#
_entry.id   AF-A0AAJ1QCQ0-F1
#
_cell.length_a   1.000
_cell.length_b   1.000
_cell.length_c   1.000
_cell.angle_alpha   90.00
_cell.angle_beta   90.00
_cell.angle_gamma   90.00
#
_symmetry.space_group_name_H-M   'P 1'
#
loop_
_entity.id
_entity.type
_entity.pdbx_description
1 polymer ?
#
loop_
_entity_poly.entity_id
_entity_poly.type
_entity_poly.pdbx_seq_one_letter_code
_entity_poly.pdbx_strand_id
1 'polypeptide(L)'
;MKLFNTERLIVRRFKESDGSALFDYFEKPRVNCFIDEKLNSIEEANTELLKRIADVSQFVVCLLDDTLIGNLFAYAEHENNTFNLG
;
A
#
# COMPACT_ATOMS: atom_id res chain seq x y z
N MET A 1 1.11 3.67 13.47
CA MET A 1 0.57 5.02 13.78
C MET A 1 -0.44 5.39 12.69
N LYS A 2 -1.66 5.81 13.04
CA LYS A 2 -2.70 6.22 12.08
C LYS A 2 -2.40 7.64 11.60
N LEU A 3 -2.45 7.89 10.29
CA LEU A 3 -2.19 9.22 9.72
C LEU A 3 -3.49 9.96 9.45
N PHE A 4 -4.49 9.27 8.90
CA PHE A 4 -5.81 9.83 8.64
C PHE A 4 -6.89 8.83 9.04
N ASN A 5 -8.02 9.36 9.51
CA ASN A 5 -9.21 8.58 9.82
C ASN A 5 -10.40 9.25 9.18
N THR A 6 -11.19 8.47 8.46
CA THR A 6 -12.47 8.90 7.90
C THR A 6 -13.60 8.22 8.67
N GLU A 7 -14.84 8.43 8.25
CA GLU A 7 -15.99 7.71 8.83
C GLU A 7 -15.88 6.18 8.67
N ARG A 8 -15.21 5.70 7.61
CA ARG A 8 -15.21 4.26 7.24
C ARG A 8 -13.83 3.62 7.15
N LEU A 9 -12.78 4.43 7.02
CA LEU A 9 -11.44 3.97 6.65
C LEU A 9 -10.35 4.65 7.47
N ILE A 10 -9.27 3.92 7.67
CA ILE A 10 -8.02 4.38 8.25
C ILE A 10 -6.94 4.38 7.16
N VAL A 11 -6.19 5.48 7.05
CA VAL A 11 -4.95 5.52 6.25
C VAL A 11 -3.76 5.58 7.19
N ARG A 12 -2.81 4.67 7.00
CA ARG A 12 -1.60 4.56 7.83
C ARG A 12 -0.39 4.12 7.02
N ARG A 13 0.77 4.13 7.66
CA ARG A 13 1.99 3.50 7.14
C ARG A 13 1.84 1.98 7.09
N PHE A 14 2.54 1.36 6.15
CA PHE A 14 2.80 -0.08 6.16
C PHE A 14 3.47 -0.52 7.48
N LYS A 15 3.18 -1.75 7.91
CA LYS A 15 3.84 -2.44 9.04
C LYS A 15 4.22 -3.86 8.62
N GLU A 16 5.17 -4.47 9.32
CA GLU A 16 5.70 -5.81 8.98
C GLU A 16 4.61 -6.90 8.90
N SER A 17 3.52 -6.77 9.65
CA SER A 17 2.40 -7.72 9.60
C SER A 17 1.46 -7.57 8.41
N ASP A 18 1.65 -6.58 7.53
CA ASP A 18 0.80 -6.36 6.36
C ASP A 18 1.12 -7.31 5.19
N GLY A 19 2.21 -8.10 5.25
CA GLY A 19 2.72 -8.87 4.11
C GLY A 19 1.73 -9.87 3.52
N SER A 20 0.98 -10.59 4.36
CA SER A 20 -0.06 -11.52 3.89
C SER A 20 -1.19 -10.77 3.18
N ALA A 21 -1.68 -9.69 3.77
CA ALA A 21 -2.76 -8.91 3.17
C ALA A 21 -2.31 -8.22 1.87
N LEU A 22 -1.06 -7.73 1.81
CA LEU A 22 -0.43 -7.22 0.59
C LEU A 22 -0.46 -8.29 -0.52
N PHE A 23 0.00 -9.49 -0.20
CA PHE A 23 0.01 -10.59 -1.17
C PHE A 23 -1.39 -10.92 -1.70
N ASP A 24 -2.39 -10.95 -0.83
CA ASP A 24 -3.77 -11.36 -1.19
C ASP A 24 -4.35 -10.56 -2.37
N TYR A 25 -4.08 -9.25 -2.48
CA TYR A 25 -4.60 -8.44 -3.59
C TYR A 25 -3.60 -8.20 -4.74
N PHE A 26 -2.31 -8.53 -4.56
CA PHE A 26 -1.30 -8.47 -5.63
C PHE A 26 -1.03 -9.82 -6.30
N GLU A 27 -1.43 -10.96 -5.72
CA GLU A 27 -1.18 -12.28 -6.33
C GLU A 27 -1.95 -12.46 -7.66
N LYS A 28 -3.14 -11.87 -7.74
CA LYS A 28 -4.07 -12.05 -8.87
C LYS A 28 -4.68 -10.72 -9.31
N PRO A 29 -3.88 -9.82 -9.93
CA PRO A 29 -4.37 -8.53 -10.40
C PRO A 29 -5.47 -8.73 -11.45
N ARG A 30 -6.56 -7.98 -11.31
CA ARG A 30 -7.75 -8.09 -12.19
C ARG A 30 -7.73 -7.13 -13.37
N VAL A 31 -6.88 -6.11 -13.33
CA VAL A 31 -6.80 -5.05 -14.33
C VAL A 31 -5.39 -5.04 -14.92
N ASN A 32 -5.29 -4.91 -16.24
CA ASN A 32 -4.00 -4.94 -16.96
C ASN A 32 -3.01 -3.89 -16.46
N CYS A 33 -3.47 -2.73 -15.99
CA CYS A 33 -2.61 -1.68 -15.44
C CYS A 33 -1.78 -2.13 -14.23
N PHE A 34 -2.19 -3.21 -13.54
CA PHE A 34 -1.52 -3.72 -12.34
C PHE A 34 -0.83 -5.07 -12.57
N ILE A 35 -0.73 -5.53 -13.82
CA ILE A 35 -0.11 -6.83 -14.12
C ILE A 35 1.38 -6.86 -13.74
N ASP A 36 2.06 -5.72 -13.89
CA ASP A 36 3.48 -5.55 -13.58
C ASP A 36 3.76 -5.51 -12.07
N GLU A 37 2.74 -5.31 -11.24
CA GLU A 37 2.84 -5.35 -9.78
C GLU A 37 2.51 -6.74 -9.20
N LYS A 38 2.27 -7.74 -10.06
CA LYS A 38 1.93 -9.09 -9.60
C LYS A 38 3.04 -9.67 -8.74
N LEU A 39 2.68 -10.15 -7.56
CA LEU A 39 3.56 -10.90 -6.66
C LEU A 39 3.28 -12.39 -6.79
N ASN A 40 4.32 -13.22 -6.85
CA ASN A 40 4.19 -14.66 -7.07
C ASN A 40 4.38 -15.50 -5.81
N SER A 41 4.88 -14.91 -4.73
CA SER A 41 5.04 -15.60 -3.46
C SER A 41 4.98 -14.65 -2.25
N ILE A 42 4.83 -15.23 -1.06
CA ILE A 42 4.85 -14.48 0.20
C ILE A 42 6.24 -13.87 0.47
N GLU A 43 7.31 -14.49 0.00
CA GLU A 43 8.69 -13.96 0.09
C GLU A 43 8.87 -12.71 -0.78
N GLU A 44 8.33 -12.72 -2.02
CA GLU A 44 8.28 -11.54 -2.88
C GLU A 44 7.45 -10.43 -2.21
N ALA A 45 6.30 -10.78 -1.63
CA ALA A 45 5.45 -9.82 -0.92
C ALA A 45 6.14 -9.20 0.30
N ASN A 46 6.86 -9.98 1.09
CA ASN A 46 7.63 -9.45 2.22
C ASN A 46 8.77 -8.54 1.76
N THR A 47 9.42 -8.85 0.63
CA THR A 47 10.45 -8.00 0.04
C THR A 47 9.87 -6.66 -0.42
N GLU A 48 8.72 -6.68 -1.08
CA GLU A 48 8.02 -5.48 -1.54
C GLU A 48 7.48 -4.65 -0.36
N LEU A 49 6.93 -5.32 0.66
CA LEU A 49 6.49 -4.68 1.90
C LEU A 49 7.62 -3.87 2.55
N LEU A 50 8.83 -4.43 2.64
CA LEU A 50 9.97 -3.72 3.24
C LEU A 50 10.34 -2.45 2.45
N LYS A 51 10.26 -2.47 1.12
CA LYS A 51 10.43 -1.26 0.29
C LYS A 51 9.36 -0.22 0.61
N ARG A 52 8.10 -0.64 0.70
CA ARG A 52 6.96 0.25 0.98
C ARG A 52 6.95 0.77 2.43
N ILE A 53 7.53 0.05 3.39
CA ILE A 53 7.76 0.54 4.75
C ILE A 53 8.81 1.66 4.75
N ALA A 54 9.88 1.49 3.96
CA ALA A 54 10.95 2.48 3.85
C ALA A 54 10.53 3.74 3.07
N ASP A 55 9.52 3.63 2.20
CA ASP A 55 9.02 4.73 1.38
C ASP A 55 7.92 5.54 2.10
N VAL A 56 8.25 6.79 2.46
CA VAL A 56 7.33 7.72 3.12
C VAL A 56 6.22 8.27 2.23
N SER A 57 6.16 7.90 0.96
CA SER A 57 5.05 8.20 0.07
C SER A 57 4.04 7.06 -0.03
N GLN A 58 4.32 5.90 0.56
CA GLN A 58 3.45 4.72 0.53
C GLN A 58 2.57 4.63 1.77
N PHE A 59 1.32 4.23 1.54
CA PHE A 59 0.32 4.10 2.58
C PHE A 59 -0.58 2.90 2.32
N VAL A 60 -1.17 2.39 3.39
CA VAL A 60 -2.23 1.39 3.31
C VAL A 60 -3.57 2.00 3.68
N VAL A 61 -4.61 1.47 3.05
CA VAL A 61 -6.01 1.76 3.36
C VAL A 61 -6.58 0.57 4.10
N CYS A 62 -7.10 0.82 5.29
CA CYS A 62 -7.68 -0.18 6.16
C CYS A 62 -9.13 0.16 6.49
N LEU A 63 -9.93 -0.87 6.81
CA LEU A 63 -11.17 -0.72 7.56
C LEU A 63 -10.89 -0.26 8.99
N LEU A 64 -11.95 0.13 9.73
CA LEU A 64 -11.81 0.64 11.10
C LEU A 64 -11.21 -0.38 12.09
N ASP A 65 -11.31 -1.68 11.78
CA ASP A 65 -10.74 -2.79 12.54
C ASP A 65 -9.29 -3.15 12.14
N ASP A 66 -8.65 -2.31 11.33
CA ASP A 66 -7.28 -2.47 10.79
C ASP A 66 -7.13 -3.53 9.69
N THR A 67 -8.24 -4.08 9.16
CA THR A 67 -8.21 -4.94 7.97
C THR A 67 -7.74 -4.15 6.76
N LEU A 68 -6.59 -4.52 6.19
CA LEU A 68 -6.02 -3.90 4.99
C LEU A 68 -6.83 -4.30 3.75
N ILE A 69 -7.29 -3.30 2.99
CA ILE A 69 -8.12 -3.50 1.79
C ILE A 69 -7.55 -2.83 0.52
N GLY A 70 -6.41 -2.16 0.63
CA GLY A 70 -5.68 -1.61 -0.49
C GLY A 70 -4.51 -0.74 -0.04
N ASN A 71 -3.88 -0.07 -1.00
CA ASN A 71 -2.79 0.87 -0.81
C ASN A 71 -3.06 2.17 -1.60
N LEU A 72 -2.33 3.21 -1.24
CA LEU A 72 -2.24 4.44 -2.03
C LEU A 72 -0.81 4.99 -1.93
N PHE A 73 -0.41 5.76 -2.94
CA PHE A 73 0.84 6.52 -2.92
C PHE A 73 0.59 8.02 -3.14
N ALA A 74 1.52 8.83 -2.63
CA ALA A 74 1.58 10.25 -2.90
C ALA A 74 3.02 10.68 -3.18
N TYR A 75 3.43 10.56 -4.45
CA TYR A 75 4.79 10.93 -4.86
C TYR A 75 4.88 12.42 -5.11
N ALA A 76 5.80 13.08 -4.43
CA ALA A 76 6.09 14.49 -4.68
C ALA A 76 6.78 14.66 -6.04
N GLU A 77 6.29 15.62 -6.81
CA GLU A 77 7.02 16.17 -7.96
C GLU A 77 8.20 17.04 -7.48
N HIS A 78 9.07 17.44 -8.42
CA HIS A 78 10.33 18.15 -8.12
C HIS A 78 10.22 19.35 -7.15
N GLU A 79 9.10 20.08 -7.15
CA GLU A 79 8.90 21.26 -6.32
C GLU A 79 8.20 20.98 -4.97
N ASN A 80 7.88 19.71 -4.64
CA ASN A 80 7.21 19.28 -3.40
C ASN A 80 5.88 19.99 -3.07
N ASN A 81 5.30 20.71 -4.03
CA ASN A 81 4.00 21.39 -3.94
C ASN A 81 2.93 20.72 -4.82
N THR A 82 3.33 19.71 -5.59
CA THR A 82 2.50 18.95 -6.52
C THR A 82 2.77 17.46 -6.29
N PHE A 83 1.72 16.63 -6.30
CA PHE A 83 1.83 15.22 -5.97
C PHE A 83 1.09 14.36 -6.99
N ASN A 84 1.73 13.26 -7.42
CA ASN A 84 1.07 12.17 -8.13
C ASN A 84 0.40 11.24 -7.13
N LEU A 85 -0.84 10.88 -7.40
CA LEU A 85 -1.64 9.98 -6.57
C LEU A 85 -2.04 8.74 -7.36
N GLY A 86 -2.08 7.60 -6.67
CA GLY A 86 -2.58 6.34 -7.20
C GLY A 86 -2.80 5.32 -6.11
#